data_AF-A0A972ZBX0-F1
#
_entry.id   AF-A0A972ZBX0-F1
#
_cell.length_a   1.000
_cell.length_b   1.000
_cell.length_c   1.000
_cell.angle_alpha   90.00
_cell.angle_beta   90.00
_cell.angle_gamma   90.00
#
_symmetry.space_group_name_H-M   'P 1'
#
loop_
_entity.id
_entity.type
_entity.pdbx_description
1 polymer ?
#
loop_
_entity_poly.entity_id
_entity_poly.type
_entity_poly.pdbx_seq_one_letter_code
_entity_poly.pdbx_strand_id
1 'polypeptide(L)'
;IYSFAGADPSHLLQFAKKYDDPTVVSLHRCYRCTPQVVEVAENVIGSGVASAQLLATTKAHRVPLRSQLGEGPTPTISQFSDEPGEAAAVVAEIHKLMSQGTAAREIAILVRINAVTEQFESALADAGIAYTIRGGRRFFERPEVRRGVSLLRGAARASVAADQQPDNPRTLVRTLLGSVGWTATPPSDTGAVREAWESLSALVSLCDEVVAAHGDAGIREIVAEIARREEAQDAPSVDGVTLASLHAAKGMEWDAVFLVGLVDGVLPMSHASTPAQIEEERRLLYVGVTRARRHLGLSWAEARLPGGRPRKPSRFLATIGRVGRAQASVDISQAVKDSARRKRKPAACRSCGKALVTAPERSMGRCRRCPSNLNEELLVDLTQWRSDQTDKQSTGRTNRVPAYVVATDATLHSIAELQPQSLAELADIPGLGPVKLDAYASELLTILERHK
;
A
#
# COMPACT_ATOMS: atom_id res chain seq x y z
N ILE A 1 -17.11 -4.51 -16.87
CA ILE A 1 -16.34 -3.53 -16.06
C ILE A 1 -15.57 -2.50 -16.92
N TYR A 2 -15.89 -2.35 -18.21
CA TYR A 2 -15.27 -1.36 -19.11
C TYR A 2 -16.31 -0.71 -20.05
N SER A 3 -17.61 -0.78 -19.71
CA SER A 3 -18.65 -0.21 -20.58
C SER A 3 -18.52 1.30 -20.76
N PHE A 4 -17.91 2.01 -19.81
CA PHE A 4 -17.55 3.42 -19.95
C PHE A 4 -16.52 3.69 -21.08
N ALA A 5 -15.72 2.69 -21.44
CA ALA A 5 -14.75 2.74 -22.53
C ALA A 5 -15.30 2.11 -23.83
N GLY A 6 -16.62 1.90 -23.91
CA GLY A 6 -17.30 1.36 -25.09
C GLY A 6 -17.38 -0.17 -25.15
N ALA A 7 -17.00 -0.90 -24.10
CA ALA A 7 -17.11 -2.35 -24.09
C ALA A 7 -18.59 -2.80 -23.97
N ASP A 8 -19.05 -3.60 -24.94
CA ASP A 8 -20.38 -4.18 -24.97
C ASP A 8 -20.36 -5.69 -24.65
N PRO A 9 -21.01 -6.15 -23.55
CA PRO A 9 -21.11 -7.58 -23.24
C PRO A 9 -21.93 -8.38 -24.26
N SER A 10 -22.74 -7.74 -25.11
CA SER A 10 -23.59 -8.40 -26.10
C SER A 10 -22.78 -9.30 -27.05
N HIS A 11 -21.53 -8.93 -27.38
CA HIS A 11 -20.65 -9.71 -28.24
C HIS A 11 -20.39 -11.13 -27.73
N LEU A 12 -20.28 -11.31 -26.40
CA LEU A 12 -20.10 -12.63 -25.79
C LEU A 12 -21.44 -13.34 -25.57
N LEU A 13 -22.46 -12.60 -25.11
CA LEU A 13 -23.78 -13.17 -24.81
C LEU A 13 -24.51 -13.66 -26.05
N GLN A 14 -24.28 -13.03 -27.20
CA GLN A 14 -24.89 -13.37 -28.47
C GLN A 14 -23.99 -14.24 -29.35
N PHE A 15 -22.80 -14.63 -28.87
CA PHE A 15 -21.85 -15.44 -29.64
C PHE A 15 -22.50 -16.69 -30.22
N ALA A 16 -23.22 -17.45 -29.37
CA ALA A 16 -23.88 -18.68 -29.79
C ALA A 16 -25.05 -18.48 -30.77
N LYS A 17 -25.56 -17.24 -30.90
CA LYS A 17 -26.62 -16.89 -31.87
C LYS A 17 -26.06 -16.34 -33.18
N LYS A 18 -24.83 -15.82 -33.16
CA LYS A 18 -24.21 -15.11 -34.29
C LYS A 18 -23.47 -16.04 -35.25
N TYR A 19 -22.92 -17.15 -34.74
CA TYR A 19 -22.13 -18.09 -35.52
C TYR A 19 -22.89 -19.40 -35.69
N ASP A 20 -22.83 -19.99 -36.88
CA ASP A 20 -23.36 -21.31 -37.17
C ASP A 20 -22.47 -22.38 -36.52
N ASP A 21 -23.09 -23.34 -35.82
CA ASP A 21 -22.44 -24.43 -35.08
C ASP A 21 -21.31 -24.03 -34.10
N PRO A 22 -21.58 -23.17 -33.09
CA PRO A 22 -20.56 -22.71 -32.15
C PRO A 22 -20.25 -23.76 -31.08
N THR A 23 -18.98 -24.09 -30.89
CA THR A 23 -18.55 -24.90 -29.73
C THR A 23 -18.46 -24.02 -28.49
N VAL A 24 -19.27 -24.31 -27.47
CA VAL A 24 -19.28 -23.58 -26.19
C VAL A 24 -18.73 -24.47 -25.07
N VAL A 25 -17.59 -24.07 -24.50
CA VAL A 25 -16.96 -24.76 -23.36
C VAL A 25 -17.13 -23.92 -22.09
N SER A 26 -17.77 -24.49 -21.06
CA SER A 26 -18.00 -23.81 -19.79
C SER A 26 -17.04 -24.30 -18.69
N LEU A 27 -16.19 -23.40 -18.22
CA LEU A 27 -15.24 -23.66 -17.13
C LEU A 27 -15.84 -23.24 -15.79
N HIS A 28 -16.22 -24.21 -14.96
CA HIS A 28 -16.87 -24.00 -13.67
C HIS A 28 -15.97 -24.32 -12.46
N ARG A 29 -14.72 -24.76 -12.71
CA ARG A 29 -13.75 -25.09 -11.65
C ARG A 29 -12.85 -23.90 -11.37
N CYS A 30 -12.85 -23.42 -10.13
CA CYS A 30 -11.99 -22.35 -9.65
C CYS A 30 -10.78 -22.94 -8.92
N TYR A 31 -9.60 -22.76 -9.49
CA TYR A 31 -8.33 -23.19 -8.89
C TYR A 31 -7.65 -22.09 -8.05
N ARG A 32 -8.23 -20.88 -8.05
CA ARG A 32 -7.67 -19.69 -7.38
C ARG A 32 -8.22 -19.49 -5.97
N CYS A 33 -9.54 -19.44 -5.84
CA CYS A 33 -10.23 -18.99 -4.64
C CYS A 33 -10.67 -20.19 -3.79
N THR A 34 -10.58 -20.06 -2.47
CA THR A 34 -11.18 -21.01 -1.51
C THR A 34 -12.70 -21.10 -1.66
N PRO A 35 -13.35 -22.19 -1.21
CA PRO A 35 -14.80 -22.33 -1.26
C PRO A 35 -15.56 -21.13 -0.67
N GLN A 36 -15.06 -20.57 0.43
CA GLN A 36 -15.66 -19.44 1.14
C GLN A 36 -15.63 -18.15 0.31
N VAL A 37 -14.54 -17.88 -0.41
CA VAL A 37 -14.45 -16.73 -1.32
C VAL A 37 -15.35 -16.93 -2.54
N VAL A 38 -15.40 -18.15 -3.09
CA VAL A 38 -16.29 -18.50 -4.21
C VAL A 38 -17.75 -18.29 -3.82
N GLU A 39 -18.16 -18.66 -2.61
CA GLU A 39 -19.51 -18.44 -2.11
C GLU A 39 -19.88 -16.95 -2.08
N VAL A 40 -18.99 -16.09 -1.57
CA VAL A 40 -19.19 -14.62 -1.60
C VAL A 40 -19.32 -14.13 -3.04
N ALA A 41 -18.47 -14.60 -3.95
CA ALA A 41 -18.50 -14.20 -5.35
C ALA A 41 -19.81 -14.60 -6.06
N GLU A 42 -20.29 -15.82 -5.81
CA GLU A 42 -21.55 -16.33 -6.35
C GLU A 42 -22.75 -15.54 -5.81
N ASN A 43 -22.75 -15.19 -4.52
CA ASN A 43 -23.78 -14.35 -3.91
C ASN A 43 -23.82 -12.94 -4.52
N VAL A 44 -22.64 -12.32 -4.72
CA VAL A 44 -22.55 -10.98 -5.33
C VAL A 44 -23.20 -10.93 -6.71
N ILE A 45 -22.95 -11.91 -7.60
CA ILE A 45 -23.54 -11.95 -8.95
C ILE A 45 -24.97 -12.53 -8.96
N GLY A 46 -25.25 -13.50 -8.09
CA GLY A 46 -26.54 -14.20 -8.03
C GLY A 46 -27.72 -13.29 -7.71
N SER A 47 -27.49 -12.19 -6.98
CA SER A 47 -28.52 -11.21 -6.64
C SER A 47 -28.74 -10.10 -7.67
N GLY A 48 -28.10 -10.17 -8.85
CA GLY A 48 -28.26 -9.18 -9.93
C GLY A 48 -29.55 -9.38 -10.76
N VAL A 49 -30.21 -8.28 -11.13
CA VAL A 49 -31.45 -8.31 -11.97
C VAL A 49 -31.14 -8.82 -13.38
N ALA A 50 -29.96 -8.51 -13.91
CA ALA A 50 -29.50 -9.01 -15.19
C ALA A 50 -29.19 -10.52 -15.16
N SER A 51 -28.74 -11.06 -14.02
CA SER A 51 -28.56 -12.51 -13.83
C SER A 51 -29.90 -13.23 -13.93
N ALA A 52 -30.98 -12.68 -13.36
CA ALA A 52 -32.33 -13.22 -13.52
C ALA A 52 -32.84 -13.16 -14.98
N GLN A 53 -32.54 -12.08 -15.71
CA GLN A 53 -32.95 -11.91 -17.11
C GLN A 53 -32.12 -12.77 -18.10
N LEU A 54 -30.84 -12.99 -17.83
CA LEU A 54 -29.97 -13.91 -18.57
C LEU A 54 -30.38 -15.37 -18.37
N LEU A 55 -30.73 -15.76 -17.14
CA LEU A 55 -31.28 -17.08 -16.81
C LEU A 55 -32.62 -17.34 -17.51
N ALA A 56 -33.41 -16.29 -17.76
CA ALA A 56 -34.70 -16.41 -18.47
C ALA A 56 -34.55 -16.48 -20.01
N THR A 57 -33.49 -15.92 -20.59
CA THR A 57 -33.36 -15.74 -22.05
C THR A 57 -32.33 -16.65 -22.71
N THR A 58 -31.46 -17.29 -21.92
CA THR A 58 -30.49 -18.26 -22.42
C THR A 58 -30.71 -19.59 -21.70
N LYS A 59 -30.90 -20.69 -22.45
CA LYS A 59 -30.78 -22.06 -21.94
C LYS A 59 -29.36 -22.37 -21.42
N ALA A 60 -28.50 -21.36 -21.21
CA ALA A 60 -27.23 -21.49 -20.55
C ALA A 60 -27.49 -21.65 -19.06
N HIS A 61 -27.61 -22.90 -18.61
CA HIS A 61 -27.46 -23.25 -17.21
C HIS A 61 -26.19 -22.57 -16.69
N ARG A 62 -26.35 -21.56 -15.84
CA ARG A 62 -25.23 -20.98 -15.12
C ARG A 62 -24.72 -22.07 -14.18
N VAL A 63 -23.72 -22.83 -14.63
CA VAL A 63 -23.03 -23.79 -13.77
C VAL A 63 -22.25 -22.96 -12.75
N PRO A 64 -22.61 -23.02 -11.46
CA PRO A 64 -21.97 -22.20 -10.44
C PRO A 64 -20.49 -22.59 -10.30
N LEU A 65 -19.65 -21.63 -9.96
CA LEU A 65 -18.24 -21.89 -9.69
C LEU A 65 -18.09 -22.86 -8.52
N ARG A 66 -17.10 -23.74 -8.63
CA ARG A 66 -16.71 -24.73 -7.62
C ARG A 66 -15.22 -24.60 -7.36
N SER A 67 -14.85 -24.25 -6.13
CA SER A 67 -13.45 -24.25 -5.73
C SER A 67 -12.85 -25.66 -5.84
N GLN A 68 -11.58 -25.74 -6.20
CA GLN A 68 -10.77 -26.96 -6.18
C GLN A 68 -9.75 -26.97 -5.04
N LEU A 69 -9.75 -25.91 -4.22
CA LEU A 69 -8.91 -25.78 -3.04
C LEU A 69 -9.62 -26.35 -1.81
N GLY A 70 -8.83 -26.66 -0.77
CA GLY A 70 -9.37 -26.94 0.56
C GLY A 70 -10.03 -25.73 1.20
N GLU A 71 -10.67 -25.93 2.35
CA GLU A 71 -11.31 -24.86 3.09
C GLU A 71 -10.32 -23.75 3.47
N GLY A 72 -10.79 -22.51 3.36
CA GLY A 72 -10.09 -21.31 3.74
C GLY A 72 -10.72 -20.62 4.95
N PRO A 73 -10.11 -19.51 5.40
CA PRO A 73 -10.69 -18.67 6.42
C PRO A 73 -12.03 -18.08 5.94
N THR A 74 -12.99 -17.93 6.87
CA THR A 74 -14.26 -17.28 6.59
C THR A 74 -14.01 -15.79 6.27
N PRO A 75 -14.54 -15.27 5.15
CA PRO A 75 -14.51 -13.85 4.87
C PRO A 75 -15.15 -13.04 5.99
N THR A 76 -14.80 -11.76 6.09
CA THR A 76 -15.35 -10.86 7.12
C THR A 76 -15.98 -9.62 6.52
N ILE A 77 -17.06 -9.13 7.12
CA ILE A 77 -17.58 -7.78 6.89
C ILE A 77 -17.46 -7.00 8.19
N SER A 78 -16.74 -5.88 8.14
CA SER A 78 -16.47 -5.01 9.29
C SER A 78 -17.06 -3.61 9.07
N GLN A 79 -17.59 -3.04 10.14
CA GLN A 79 -18.13 -1.68 10.18
C GLN A 79 -17.29 -0.82 11.12
N PHE A 80 -16.98 0.39 10.69
CA PHE A 80 -16.18 1.35 11.46
C PHE A 80 -16.92 2.69 11.61
N SER A 81 -16.59 3.46 12.66
CA SER A 81 -17.17 4.79 12.89
C SER A 81 -16.77 5.80 11.83
N ASP A 82 -15.53 5.70 11.34
CA ASP A 82 -14.94 6.65 10.42
C ASP A 82 -13.84 6.00 9.56
N GLU A 83 -13.46 6.68 8.47
CA GLU A 83 -12.45 6.23 7.51
C GLU A 83 -11.05 6.03 8.13
N PRO A 84 -10.54 6.93 9.00
CA PRO A 84 -9.31 6.68 9.73
C PRO A 84 -9.35 5.41 10.59
N GLY A 85 -10.48 5.16 11.29
CA GLY A 85 -10.69 3.94 12.06
C GLY A 85 -10.69 2.67 11.19
N GLU A 86 -11.32 2.73 10.02
CA GLU A 86 -11.27 1.66 9.01
C GLU A 86 -9.82 1.39 8.56
N ALA A 87 -9.07 2.45 8.21
CA ALA A 87 -7.70 2.33 7.75
C ALA A 87 -6.79 1.68 8.82
N ALA A 88 -6.84 2.18 10.06
CA ALA A 88 -6.05 1.64 11.16
C ALA A 88 -6.36 0.16 11.44
N ALA A 89 -7.64 -0.22 11.42
CA ALA A 89 -8.06 -1.60 11.67
C ALA A 89 -7.66 -2.56 10.54
N VAL A 90 -7.79 -2.13 9.28
CA VAL A 90 -7.35 -2.92 8.12
C VAL A 90 -5.84 -3.12 8.16
N VAL A 91 -5.06 -2.06 8.44
CA VAL A 91 -3.60 -2.17 8.56
C VAL A 91 -3.18 -3.07 9.72
N ALA A 92 -3.89 -3.03 10.85
CA ALA A 92 -3.64 -3.95 11.96
C ALA A 92 -3.86 -5.42 11.58
N GLU A 93 -4.92 -5.73 10.82
CA GLU A 93 -5.16 -7.10 10.32
C GLU A 93 -4.10 -7.51 9.29
N ILE A 94 -3.66 -6.60 8.42
CA ILE A 94 -2.54 -6.85 7.49
C ILE A 94 -1.27 -7.19 8.27
N HIS A 95 -0.92 -6.40 9.28
CA HIS A 95 0.26 -6.65 10.12
C HIS A 95 0.19 -8.02 10.80
N LYS A 96 -1.00 -8.41 11.26
CA LYS A 96 -1.24 -9.74 11.85
C LYS A 96 -1.09 -10.87 10.82
N LEU A 97 -1.58 -10.72 9.60
CA LEU A 97 -1.36 -11.71 8.54
C LEU A 97 0.12 -11.83 8.17
N MET A 98 0.84 -10.71 8.16
CA MET A 98 2.29 -10.69 7.93
C MET A 98 3.06 -11.38 9.06
N SER A 99 2.69 -11.15 10.32
CA SER A 99 3.31 -11.85 11.46
C SER A 99 3.00 -13.36 11.49
N GLN A 100 1.91 -13.77 10.84
CA GLN A 100 1.55 -15.17 10.60
C GLN A 100 2.24 -15.79 9.37
N GLY A 101 3.07 -15.03 8.65
CA GLY A 101 3.89 -15.51 7.53
C GLY A 101 3.37 -15.18 6.13
N THR A 102 2.31 -14.36 5.99
CA THR A 102 1.84 -13.91 4.68
C THR A 102 2.77 -12.82 4.14
N ALA A 103 3.40 -13.03 2.98
CA ALA A 103 4.29 -12.05 2.38
C ALA A 103 3.53 -10.76 2.02
N ALA A 104 4.14 -9.57 2.21
CA ALA A 104 3.47 -8.30 1.95
C ALA A 104 2.97 -8.16 0.50
N ARG A 105 3.75 -8.67 -0.47
CA ARG A 105 3.36 -8.73 -1.89
C ARG A 105 2.14 -9.59 -2.19
N GLU A 106 1.78 -10.51 -1.29
CA GLU A 106 0.58 -11.38 -1.38
C GLU A 106 -0.65 -10.75 -0.69
N ILE A 107 -0.57 -9.46 -0.34
CA ILE A 107 -1.65 -8.71 0.30
C ILE A 107 -2.01 -7.50 -0.55
N ALA A 108 -3.31 -7.28 -0.76
CA ALA A 108 -3.81 -6.11 -1.44
C ALA A 108 -4.97 -5.41 -0.72
N ILE A 109 -4.97 -4.08 -0.79
CA ILE A 109 -6.09 -3.21 -0.44
C ILE A 109 -6.69 -2.69 -1.75
N LEU A 110 -7.95 -3.05 -2.00
CA LEU A 110 -8.66 -2.71 -3.21
C LEU A 110 -9.71 -1.65 -2.94
N VAL A 111 -9.64 -0.55 -3.70
CA VAL A 111 -10.54 0.60 -3.60
C VAL A 111 -11.35 0.79 -4.87
N ARG A 112 -12.52 1.44 -4.77
CA ARG A 112 -13.27 1.86 -5.97
C ARG A 112 -12.71 3.13 -6.60
N ILE A 113 -12.25 4.07 -5.78
CA ILE A 113 -11.78 5.40 -6.19
C ILE A 113 -10.38 5.59 -5.59
N ASN A 114 -9.40 6.00 -6.41
CA ASN A 114 -8.01 6.18 -5.95
C ASN A 114 -7.89 7.20 -4.81
N ALA A 115 -8.77 8.20 -4.72
CA ALA A 115 -8.75 9.16 -3.61
C ALA A 115 -8.94 8.50 -2.22
N VAL A 116 -9.46 7.27 -2.16
CA VAL A 116 -9.60 6.51 -0.92
C VAL A 116 -8.26 5.89 -0.48
N THR A 117 -7.24 5.78 -1.34
CA THR A 117 -5.96 5.15 -0.95
C THR A 117 -5.18 5.98 0.06
N GLU A 118 -5.28 7.32 0.03
CA GLU A 118 -4.47 8.23 0.86
C GLU A 118 -4.49 7.89 2.35
N GLN A 119 -5.66 7.56 2.91
CA GLN A 119 -5.78 7.19 4.33
C GLN A 119 -5.10 5.85 4.65
N PHE A 120 -5.10 4.90 3.72
CA PHE A 120 -4.44 3.61 3.88
C PHE A 120 -2.93 3.73 3.66
N GLU A 121 -2.50 4.59 2.75
CA GLU A 121 -1.09 4.96 2.56
C GLU A 121 -0.51 5.53 3.86
N SER A 122 -1.21 6.48 4.49
CA SER A 122 -0.80 7.04 5.78
C SER A 122 -0.77 5.97 6.88
N ALA A 123 -1.80 5.13 6.98
CA ALA A 123 -1.85 4.09 8.01
C ALA A 123 -0.77 3.01 7.83
N LEU A 124 -0.47 2.60 6.58
CA LEU A 124 0.62 1.66 6.28
C LEU A 124 1.98 2.28 6.60
N ALA A 125 2.19 3.56 6.25
CA ALA A 125 3.40 4.28 6.58
C ALA A 125 3.61 4.42 8.09
N ASP A 126 2.55 4.77 8.85
CA ASP A 126 2.58 4.86 10.32
C ASP A 126 2.89 3.51 10.97
N ALA A 127 2.46 2.40 10.35
CA ALA A 127 2.75 1.03 10.78
C ALA A 127 4.12 0.51 10.29
N GLY A 128 4.87 1.29 9.51
CA GLY A 128 6.15 0.86 8.93
C GLY A 128 6.05 -0.24 7.87
N ILE A 129 4.89 -0.38 7.22
CA ILE A 129 4.64 -1.40 6.20
C ILE A 129 4.86 -0.80 4.81
N ALA A 130 5.78 -1.39 4.04
CA ALA A 130 6.01 -0.99 2.65
C ALA A 130 4.78 -1.28 1.78
N TYR A 131 4.49 -0.40 0.83
CA TYR A 131 3.35 -0.53 -0.07
C TYR A 131 3.67 -0.08 -1.49
N THR A 132 2.82 -0.50 -2.44
CA THR A 132 2.88 -0.08 -3.84
C THR A 132 1.52 0.38 -4.32
N ILE A 133 1.46 1.41 -5.16
CA ILE A 133 0.20 1.90 -5.73
C ILE A 133 0.09 1.47 -7.19
N ARG A 134 -0.97 0.73 -7.53
CA ARG A 134 -1.32 0.32 -8.89
C ARG A 134 -2.56 1.05 -9.40
N GLY A 135 -2.44 1.64 -10.59
CA GLY A 135 -3.50 2.45 -11.19
C GLY A 135 -3.45 3.95 -10.84
N GLY A 136 -2.36 4.41 -10.21
CA GLY A 136 -1.91 5.81 -10.29
C GLY A 136 -1.25 6.13 -11.63
N ARG A 137 -0.54 7.26 -11.77
CA ARG A 137 0.29 7.52 -12.97
C ARG A 137 1.22 6.32 -13.20
N ARG A 138 1.28 5.82 -14.45
CA ARG A 138 2.15 4.68 -14.83
C ARG A 138 3.57 5.01 -14.39
N PHE A 139 4.33 4.01 -13.93
CA PHE A 139 5.67 4.20 -13.36
C PHE A 139 6.56 5.07 -14.25
N PHE A 140 6.64 4.75 -15.55
CA PHE A 140 7.41 5.51 -16.53
C PHE A 140 6.80 6.87 -16.94
N GLU A 141 5.55 7.16 -16.55
CA GLU A 141 4.90 8.46 -16.78
C GLU A 141 5.07 9.42 -15.60
N ARG A 142 5.60 8.94 -14.47
CA ARG A 142 5.87 9.78 -13.31
C ARG A 142 6.93 10.84 -13.66
N PRO A 143 6.73 12.13 -13.34
CA PRO A 143 7.63 13.22 -13.74
C PRO A 143 9.11 13.00 -13.34
N GLU A 144 9.35 12.45 -12.17
CA GLU A 144 10.67 12.08 -11.65
C GLU A 144 11.29 10.92 -12.43
N VAL A 145 10.52 9.88 -12.75
CA VAL A 145 11.00 8.72 -13.53
C VAL A 145 11.31 9.15 -14.95
N ARG A 146 10.46 9.95 -15.60
CA ARG A 146 10.72 10.49 -16.95
C ARG A 146 12.01 11.30 -17.01
N ARG A 147 12.25 12.15 -16.00
CA ARG A 147 13.48 12.94 -15.91
C ARG A 147 14.70 12.02 -15.73
N GLY A 148 14.63 11.05 -14.82
CA GLY A 148 15.69 10.07 -14.62
C GLY A 148 16.02 9.27 -15.88
N VAL A 149 15.00 8.68 -16.53
CA VAL A 149 15.17 7.94 -17.79
C VAL A 149 15.75 8.81 -18.91
N SER A 150 15.37 10.09 -18.98
CA SER A 150 15.93 11.02 -19.97
C SER A 150 17.43 11.27 -19.75
N LEU A 151 17.89 11.35 -18.50
CA LEU A 151 19.32 11.49 -18.17
C LEU A 151 20.11 10.23 -18.54
N LEU A 152 19.57 9.04 -18.20
CA LEU A 152 20.18 7.76 -18.56
C LEU A 152 20.31 7.61 -20.09
N ARG A 153 19.27 7.99 -20.85
CA ARG A 153 19.30 8.02 -22.32
C ARG A 153 20.35 9.00 -22.86
N GLY A 154 20.50 10.17 -22.23
CA GLY A 154 21.54 11.14 -22.58
C GLY A 154 22.94 10.57 -22.39
N ALA A 155 23.20 9.94 -21.24
CA ALA A 155 24.48 9.30 -20.95
C ALA A 155 24.80 8.14 -21.91
N ALA A 156 23.81 7.32 -22.25
CA ALA A 156 23.98 6.23 -23.23
C ALA A 156 24.32 6.74 -24.64
N ARG A 157 23.79 7.90 -25.04
CA ARG A 157 24.16 8.53 -26.32
C ARG A 157 25.58 9.11 -26.28
N ALA A 158 25.96 9.73 -25.17
CA ALA A 158 27.31 10.27 -24.99
C ALA A 158 28.38 9.17 -24.99
N SER A 159 28.11 8.00 -24.40
CA SER A 159 29.04 6.86 -24.44
C SER A 159 29.25 6.31 -25.86
N VAL A 160 28.25 6.42 -26.75
CA VAL A 160 28.41 6.04 -28.17
C VAL A 160 29.34 7.00 -28.89
N ALA A 161 29.27 8.30 -28.59
CA ALA A 161 30.10 9.31 -29.23
C ALA A 161 31.58 9.26 -28.77
N ALA A 162 31.83 8.81 -27.54
CA ALA A 162 33.16 8.75 -26.94
C ALA A 162 33.88 7.41 -27.12
N ASP A 163 33.22 6.38 -27.68
CA ASP A 163 33.69 4.97 -27.77
C ASP A 163 34.29 4.43 -26.47
N GLN A 164 33.77 4.90 -25.33
CA GLN A 164 34.22 4.56 -23.99
C GLN A 164 33.03 4.15 -23.13
N GLN A 165 33.09 2.93 -22.61
CA GLN A 165 32.16 2.44 -21.61
C GLN A 165 32.65 2.98 -20.24
N PRO A 166 31.81 3.64 -19.44
CA PRO A 166 32.21 4.11 -18.12
C PRO A 166 32.60 2.91 -17.23
N ASP A 167 33.68 3.06 -16.44
CA ASP A 167 34.27 1.99 -15.60
C ASP A 167 33.29 1.34 -14.61
N ASN A 168 32.22 2.04 -14.22
CA ASN A 168 31.19 1.48 -13.35
C ASN A 168 29.78 2.04 -13.66
N PRO A 169 28.89 1.27 -14.32
CA PRO A 169 27.55 1.71 -14.69
C PRO A 169 26.66 1.96 -13.45
N ARG A 170 26.89 1.25 -12.34
CA ARG A 170 26.12 1.42 -11.10
C ARG A 170 26.39 2.77 -10.46
N THR A 171 27.65 3.21 -10.46
CA THR A 171 28.05 4.52 -9.96
C THR A 171 27.49 5.62 -10.84
N LEU A 172 27.56 5.46 -12.17
CA LEU A 172 27.01 6.44 -13.11
C LEU A 172 25.49 6.62 -12.93
N VAL A 173 24.72 5.52 -12.83
CA VAL A 173 23.27 5.58 -12.60
C VAL A 173 22.94 6.34 -11.33
N ARG A 174 23.64 6.05 -10.23
CA ARG A 174 23.45 6.73 -8.94
C ARG A 174 23.77 8.23 -9.02
N THR A 175 24.84 8.61 -9.71
CA THR A 175 25.20 10.02 -9.95
C THR A 175 24.13 10.74 -10.76
N LEU A 176 23.66 10.14 -11.85
CA LEU A 176 22.65 10.74 -12.73
C LEU A 176 21.29 10.88 -12.02
N LEU A 177 20.83 9.82 -11.34
CA LEU A 177 19.58 9.87 -10.60
C LEU A 177 19.69 10.77 -9.36
N GLY A 178 20.89 10.92 -8.80
CA GLY A 178 21.20 11.90 -7.76
C GLY A 178 20.82 13.32 -8.16
N SER A 179 21.10 13.71 -9.40
CA SER A 179 20.78 15.05 -9.91
C SER A 179 19.27 15.35 -10.01
N VAL A 180 18.41 14.33 -9.97
CA VAL A 180 16.93 14.49 -10.02
C VAL A 180 16.25 14.18 -8.69
N GLY A 181 17.01 14.05 -7.61
CA GLY A 181 16.50 13.90 -6.25
C GLY A 181 16.54 12.47 -5.70
N TRP A 182 17.30 11.55 -6.32
CA TRP A 182 17.58 10.26 -5.70
C TRP A 182 18.72 10.40 -4.68
N THR A 183 18.60 9.68 -3.57
CA THR A 183 19.64 9.60 -2.53
C THR A 183 19.79 8.15 -2.08
N ALA A 184 20.98 7.74 -1.64
CA ALA A 184 21.18 6.37 -1.16
C ALA A 184 20.34 6.08 0.09
N THR A 185 20.15 7.09 0.93
CA THR A 185 19.27 7.04 2.09
C THR A 185 17.90 7.61 1.75
N PRO A 186 16.82 6.98 2.24
CA PRO A 186 15.47 7.54 2.13
C PRO A 186 15.36 8.95 2.72
N PRO A 187 14.63 9.88 2.08
CA PRO A 187 14.29 11.16 2.69
C PRO A 187 13.33 10.95 3.87
N SER A 188 13.49 11.80 4.89
CA SER A 188 12.71 11.82 6.13
C SER A 188 11.32 12.44 5.98
N ASP A 189 11.10 13.22 4.92
CA ASP A 189 9.80 13.80 4.58
C ASP A 189 8.83 12.72 4.08
N THR A 190 7.58 12.74 4.57
CA THR A 190 6.47 11.92 4.04
C THR A 190 5.74 12.63 2.90
N GLY A 191 5.21 11.89 1.93
CA GLY A 191 4.40 12.42 0.81
C GLY A 191 5.18 12.51 -0.50
N ALA A 192 4.89 13.52 -1.33
CA ALA A 192 5.40 13.60 -2.72
C ALA A 192 6.94 13.48 -2.88
N VAL A 193 7.72 13.96 -1.90
CA VAL A 193 9.19 13.83 -1.89
C VAL A 193 9.60 12.38 -1.69
N ARG A 194 8.93 11.68 -0.77
CA ARG A 194 9.13 10.24 -0.53
C ARG A 194 8.73 9.41 -1.72
N GLU A 195 7.55 9.67 -2.27
CA GLU A 195 7.03 8.96 -3.45
C GLU A 195 7.96 9.10 -4.66
N ALA A 196 8.51 10.31 -4.85
CA ALA A 196 9.49 10.55 -5.91
C ALA A 196 10.79 9.76 -5.66
N TRP A 197 11.28 9.76 -4.42
CA TRP A 197 12.46 8.99 -4.05
C TRP A 197 12.26 7.47 -4.19
N GLU A 198 11.09 6.94 -3.82
CA GLU A 198 10.76 5.52 -3.98
C GLU A 198 10.69 5.13 -5.46
N SER A 199 10.13 6.01 -6.29
CA SER A 199 10.09 5.82 -7.74
C SER A 199 11.50 5.79 -8.35
N LEU A 200 12.39 6.68 -7.91
CA LEU A 200 13.79 6.70 -8.35
C LEU A 200 14.59 5.52 -7.79
N SER A 201 14.31 5.06 -6.57
CA SER A 201 14.97 3.90 -5.95
C SER A 201 14.57 2.59 -6.62
N ALA A 202 13.31 2.48 -7.05
CA ALA A 202 12.86 1.37 -7.89
C ALA A 202 13.60 1.36 -9.25
N LEU A 203 13.86 2.54 -9.83
CA LEU A 203 14.65 2.67 -11.06
C LEU A 203 16.12 2.28 -10.85
N VAL A 204 16.74 2.67 -9.72
CA VAL A 204 18.11 2.22 -9.36
C VAL A 204 18.17 0.71 -9.20
N SER A 205 17.21 0.14 -8.47
CA SER A 205 17.14 -1.32 -8.25
C SER A 205 17.02 -2.07 -9.57
N LEU A 206 16.18 -1.60 -10.48
CA LEU A 206 16.07 -2.14 -11.84
C LEU A 206 17.42 -2.10 -12.58
N CYS A 207 18.13 -0.98 -12.54
CA CYS A 207 19.45 -0.87 -13.18
C CYS A 207 20.45 -1.85 -12.56
N ASP A 208 20.42 -1.99 -11.23
CA ASP A 208 21.29 -2.89 -10.49
C ASP A 208 21.02 -4.37 -10.82
N GLU A 209 19.76 -4.75 -11.07
CA GLU A 209 19.36 -6.09 -11.53
C GLU A 209 19.89 -6.39 -12.93
N VAL A 210 19.81 -5.43 -13.85
CA VAL A 210 20.35 -5.59 -15.22
C VAL A 210 21.85 -5.84 -15.20
N VAL A 211 22.59 -5.05 -14.41
CA VAL A 211 24.04 -5.22 -14.25
C VAL A 211 24.39 -6.52 -13.53
N ALA A 212 23.52 -7.02 -12.65
CA ALA A 212 23.74 -8.31 -11.99
C ALA A 212 23.47 -9.49 -12.93
N ALA A 213 22.46 -9.39 -13.80
CA ALA A 213 22.11 -10.42 -14.78
C ALA A 213 23.11 -10.51 -15.93
N HIS A 214 23.75 -9.38 -16.26
CA HIS A 214 24.73 -9.26 -17.34
C HIS A 214 25.97 -8.54 -16.79
N GLY A 215 27.01 -9.30 -16.41
CA GLY A 215 28.18 -8.78 -15.69
C GLY A 215 28.97 -7.68 -16.43
N ASP A 216 28.76 -7.57 -17.73
CA ASP A 216 29.36 -6.63 -18.68
C ASP A 216 28.33 -5.61 -19.24
N ALA A 217 27.11 -5.58 -18.72
CA ALA A 217 26.12 -4.58 -19.08
C ALA A 217 26.57 -3.19 -18.63
N GLY A 218 26.71 -2.27 -19.60
CA GLY A 218 26.88 -0.85 -19.31
C GLY A 218 25.58 -0.09 -19.48
N ILE A 219 25.73 1.22 -19.60
CA ILE A 219 24.58 2.14 -19.65
C ILE A 219 23.68 1.91 -20.87
N ARG A 220 24.21 1.34 -21.96
CA ARG A 220 23.46 1.03 -23.18
C ARG A 220 22.46 -0.11 -22.96
N GLU A 221 22.93 -1.19 -22.36
CA GLU A 221 22.13 -2.38 -22.05
C GLU A 221 21.03 -2.03 -21.02
N ILE A 222 21.38 -1.22 -20.02
CA ILE A 222 20.42 -0.69 -19.02
C ILE A 222 19.30 0.11 -19.70
N VAL A 223 19.64 1.05 -20.59
CA VAL A 223 18.64 1.87 -21.29
C VAL A 223 17.77 1.04 -22.22
N ALA A 224 18.34 0.01 -22.88
CA ALA A 224 17.59 -0.91 -23.72
C ALA A 224 16.58 -1.74 -22.91
N GLU A 225 16.97 -2.23 -21.72
CA GLU A 225 16.05 -2.89 -20.79
C GLU A 225 14.91 -1.98 -20.36
N ILE A 226 15.24 -0.76 -19.94
CA ILE A 226 14.25 0.23 -19.50
C ILE A 226 13.24 0.51 -20.63
N ALA A 227 13.70 0.68 -21.87
CA ALA A 227 12.82 0.91 -23.01
C ALA A 227 11.88 -0.28 -23.26
N ARG A 228 12.38 -1.51 -23.17
CA ARG A 228 11.56 -2.72 -23.34
C ARG A 228 10.48 -2.84 -22.26
N ARG A 229 10.84 -2.54 -21.00
CA ARG A 229 9.88 -2.54 -19.87
C ARG A 229 8.88 -1.39 -19.94
N GLU A 230 9.29 -0.23 -20.45
CA GLU A 230 8.39 0.89 -20.71
C GLU A 230 7.33 0.52 -21.76
N GLU A 231 7.75 -0.12 -22.86
CA GLU A 231 6.84 -0.62 -23.89
C GLU A 231 5.88 -1.70 -23.35
N ALA A 232 6.40 -2.60 -22.51
CA ALA A 232 5.62 -3.66 -21.87
C ALA A 232 4.80 -3.19 -20.64
N GLN A 233 4.95 -1.94 -20.20
CA GLN A 233 4.36 -1.40 -18.97
C GLN A 233 4.69 -2.21 -17.69
N ASP A 234 5.89 -2.77 -17.62
CA ASP A 234 6.36 -3.65 -16.54
C ASP A 234 7.15 -2.88 -15.47
N ALA A 235 6.54 -2.61 -14.31
CA ALA A 235 7.14 -1.84 -13.21
C ALA A 235 7.94 -2.74 -12.25
N PRO A 236 9.08 -2.28 -11.68
CA PRO A 236 9.86 -3.07 -10.73
C PRO A 236 9.05 -3.46 -9.48
N SER A 237 9.23 -4.70 -8.99
CA SER A 237 8.51 -5.20 -7.81
C SER A 237 9.16 -4.72 -6.51
N VAL A 238 8.44 -3.90 -5.75
CA VAL A 238 8.75 -3.65 -4.33
C VAL A 238 8.00 -4.70 -3.51
N ASP A 239 8.68 -5.36 -2.57
CA ASP A 239 8.04 -6.33 -1.66
C ASP A 239 7.17 -5.58 -0.64
N GLY A 240 5.92 -5.31 -1.00
CA GLY A 240 5.02 -4.46 -0.24
C GLY A 240 3.54 -4.70 -0.56
N VAL A 241 2.68 -4.25 0.33
CA VAL A 241 1.21 -4.34 0.20
C VAL A 241 0.75 -3.59 -1.03
N THR A 242 -0.09 -4.20 -1.87
CA THR A 242 -0.58 -3.54 -3.08
C THR A 242 -1.85 -2.71 -2.80
N LEU A 243 -1.80 -1.41 -3.01
CA LEU A 243 -2.97 -0.53 -3.09
C LEU A 243 -3.39 -0.41 -4.55
N ALA A 244 -4.62 -0.80 -4.89
CA ALA A 244 -5.08 -0.73 -6.27
C ALA A 244 -6.56 -0.39 -6.39
N SER A 245 -6.93 0.23 -7.53
CA SER A 245 -8.34 0.30 -7.89
C SER A 245 -8.87 -1.08 -8.30
N LEU A 246 -10.17 -1.32 -8.11
CA LEU A 246 -10.84 -2.54 -8.59
C LEU A 246 -10.62 -2.82 -10.08
N HIS A 247 -10.49 -1.76 -10.91
CA HIS A 247 -10.18 -1.91 -12.33
C HIS A 247 -8.73 -2.35 -12.57
N ALA A 248 -7.78 -1.74 -11.85
CA ALA A 248 -6.36 -2.08 -11.96
C ALA A 248 -6.05 -3.50 -11.44
N ALA A 249 -6.89 -4.03 -10.56
CA ALA A 249 -6.75 -5.38 -10.03
C ALA A 249 -7.16 -6.49 -11.02
N LYS A 250 -7.79 -6.16 -12.16
CA LYS A 250 -8.22 -7.16 -13.15
C LYS A 250 -7.02 -7.97 -13.65
N GLY A 251 -7.12 -9.30 -13.53
CA GLY A 251 -6.06 -10.23 -13.95
C GLY A 251 -5.01 -10.53 -12.88
N MET A 252 -5.05 -9.81 -11.75
CA MET A 252 -4.16 -10.04 -10.61
C MET A 252 -4.82 -10.93 -9.55
N GLU A 253 -4.03 -11.42 -8.61
CA GLU A 253 -4.49 -12.28 -7.52
C GLU A 253 -3.52 -12.21 -6.34
N TRP A 254 -4.05 -12.35 -5.12
CA TRP A 254 -3.31 -12.23 -3.85
C TRP A 254 -3.86 -13.24 -2.84
N ASP A 255 -3.01 -13.71 -1.93
CA ASP A 255 -3.47 -14.57 -0.84
C ASP A 255 -4.46 -13.87 0.10
N ALA A 256 -4.28 -12.56 0.32
CA ALA A 256 -5.18 -11.74 1.11
C ALA A 256 -5.63 -10.46 0.37
N VAL A 257 -6.94 -10.19 0.41
CA VAL A 257 -7.53 -8.98 -0.20
C VAL A 257 -8.47 -8.30 0.78
N PHE A 258 -8.30 -6.99 0.92
CA PHE A 258 -9.18 -6.10 1.69
C PHE A 258 -9.92 -5.17 0.74
N LEU A 259 -11.24 -5.35 0.62
CA LEU A 259 -12.16 -4.48 -0.12
C LEU A 259 -12.70 -3.42 0.82
N VAL A 260 -12.20 -2.19 0.69
CA VAL A 260 -12.45 -1.11 1.66
C VAL A 260 -13.34 -0.01 1.06
N GLY A 261 -13.93 0.82 1.93
CA GLY A 261 -14.77 1.93 1.48
C GLY A 261 -16.06 1.48 0.79
N LEU A 262 -16.64 0.35 1.23
CA LEU A 262 -17.88 -0.21 0.68
C LEU A 262 -19.11 0.54 1.17
N VAL A 263 -19.23 1.79 0.71
CA VAL A 263 -20.28 2.75 1.07
C VAL A 263 -21.14 3.05 -0.16
N ASP A 264 -22.45 3.20 0.04
CA ASP A 264 -23.37 3.59 -1.04
C ASP A 264 -23.01 5.00 -1.53
N GLY A 265 -22.83 5.15 -2.84
CA GLY A 265 -22.30 6.37 -3.48
C GLY A 265 -20.80 6.32 -3.77
N VAL A 266 -20.06 5.38 -3.16
CA VAL A 266 -18.69 5.03 -3.56
C VAL A 266 -18.71 3.75 -4.40
N LEU A 267 -19.28 2.66 -3.89
CA LEU A 267 -19.50 1.42 -4.62
C LEU A 267 -20.88 0.85 -4.25
N PRO A 268 -21.91 0.98 -5.11
CA PRO A 268 -21.86 1.60 -6.43
C PRO A 268 -21.64 3.12 -6.36
N MET A 269 -20.96 3.67 -7.36
CA MET A 269 -20.77 5.13 -7.46
C MET A 269 -22.09 5.87 -7.64
N SER A 270 -22.20 7.08 -7.09
CA SER A 270 -23.42 7.90 -7.13
C SER A 270 -23.98 8.15 -8.54
N HIS A 271 -23.13 8.17 -9.57
CA HIS A 271 -23.57 8.40 -10.95
C HIS A 271 -24.08 7.14 -11.67
N ALA A 272 -23.99 5.96 -11.04
CA ALA A 272 -24.57 4.72 -11.56
C ALA A 272 -26.07 4.70 -11.21
N SER A 273 -26.87 5.38 -12.03
CA SER A 273 -28.30 5.59 -11.79
C SER A 273 -29.20 4.58 -12.50
N THR A 274 -28.72 3.97 -13.58
CA THR A 274 -29.48 2.96 -14.33
C THR A 274 -29.22 1.54 -13.81
N PRO A 275 -30.17 0.59 -13.95
CA PRO A 275 -29.97 -0.81 -13.57
C PRO A 275 -28.72 -1.44 -14.21
N ALA A 276 -28.45 -1.12 -15.48
CA ALA A 276 -27.28 -1.62 -16.19
C ALA A 276 -25.95 -1.10 -15.62
N GLN A 277 -25.91 0.18 -15.21
CA GLN A 277 -24.73 0.75 -14.55
C GLN A 277 -24.52 0.19 -13.14
N ILE A 278 -25.61 -0.02 -12.38
CA ILE A 278 -25.53 -0.67 -11.07
C ILE A 278 -25.00 -2.11 -11.21
N GLU A 279 -25.46 -2.84 -12.22
CA GLU A 279 -24.97 -4.19 -12.51
C GLU A 279 -23.49 -4.18 -12.93
N GLU A 280 -23.04 -3.16 -13.64
CA GLU A 280 -21.62 -3.00 -13.96
C GLU A 280 -20.76 -2.80 -12.71
N GLU A 281 -21.22 -2.00 -11.75
CA GLU A 281 -20.55 -1.82 -10.45
C GLU A 281 -20.60 -3.11 -9.60
N ARG A 282 -21.67 -3.91 -9.70
CA ARG A 282 -21.75 -5.24 -9.08
C ARG A 282 -20.72 -6.21 -9.67
N ARG A 283 -20.56 -6.22 -11.00
CA ARG A 283 -19.50 -6.98 -11.68
C ARG A 283 -18.10 -6.53 -11.23
N LEU A 284 -17.93 -5.25 -10.95
CA LEU A 284 -16.67 -4.70 -10.44
C LEU A 284 -16.37 -5.20 -9.02
N LEU A 285 -17.37 -5.23 -8.13
CA LEU A 285 -17.24 -5.86 -6.81
C LEU A 285 -16.89 -7.35 -6.93
N TYR A 286 -17.55 -8.09 -7.82
CA TYR A 286 -17.22 -9.49 -8.09
C TYR A 286 -15.77 -9.69 -8.54
N VAL A 287 -15.26 -8.81 -9.42
CA VAL A 287 -13.84 -8.85 -9.80
C VAL A 287 -12.96 -8.69 -8.57
N GLY A 288 -13.24 -7.71 -7.69
CA GLY A 288 -12.52 -7.51 -6.43
C GLY A 288 -12.51 -8.73 -5.52
N VAL A 289 -13.69 -9.32 -5.27
CA VAL A 289 -13.83 -10.53 -4.43
C VAL A 289 -13.00 -11.68 -4.99
N THR A 290 -13.07 -11.91 -6.30
CA THR A 290 -12.35 -13.02 -6.96
C THR A 290 -10.85 -12.78 -7.15
N ARG A 291 -10.29 -11.66 -6.64
CA ARG A 291 -8.84 -11.47 -6.56
C ARG A 291 -8.23 -12.17 -5.35
N ALA A 292 -9.04 -12.44 -4.31
CA ALA A 292 -8.61 -13.13 -3.11
C ALA A 292 -8.46 -14.63 -3.37
N ARG A 293 -7.30 -15.21 -3.07
CA ARG A 293 -7.14 -16.66 -3.03
C ARG A 293 -7.68 -17.26 -1.74
N ARG A 294 -7.35 -16.67 -0.58
CA ARG A 294 -7.66 -17.24 0.74
C ARG A 294 -8.39 -16.29 1.66
N HIS A 295 -7.79 -15.15 2.01
CA HIS A 295 -8.33 -14.19 2.97
C HIS A 295 -9.07 -13.07 2.24
N LEU A 296 -10.31 -12.82 2.64
CA LEU A 296 -11.15 -11.75 2.11
C LEU A 296 -11.75 -10.94 3.25
N GLY A 297 -11.33 -9.68 3.37
CA GLY A 297 -11.93 -8.69 4.25
C GLY A 297 -12.76 -7.70 3.45
N LEU A 298 -13.96 -7.38 3.91
CA LEU A 298 -14.82 -6.33 3.37
C LEU A 298 -15.08 -5.30 4.47
N SER A 299 -14.95 -4.01 4.18
CA SER A 299 -15.16 -2.98 5.18
C SER A 299 -15.84 -1.72 4.66
N TRP A 300 -16.47 -1.01 5.60
CA TRP A 300 -17.04 0.31 5.35
C TRP A 300 -17.04 1.15 6.63
N ALA A 301 -17.11 2.47 6.45
CA ALA A 301 -17.13 3.45 7.53
C ALA A 301 -18.41 4.31 7.53
N GLU A 302 -18.99 4.54 8.71
CA GLU A 302 -20.19 5.34 8.91
C GLU A 302 -19.98 6.82 8.56
N ALA A 303 -18.81 7.38 8.84
CA ALA A 303 -18.46 8.76 8.51
C ALA A 303 -17.11 8.84 7.80
N ARG A 304 -16.80 9.98 7.15
CA ARG A 304 -15.45 10.23 6.60
C ARG A 304 -14.47 10.62 7.72
N LEU A 305 -14.93 11.48 8.61
CA LEU A 305 -14.17 11.94 9.77
C LEU A 305 -14.94 11.58 11.04
N PRO A 306 -14.25 11.44 12.18
CA PRO A 306 -14.90 11.24 13.47
C PRO A 306 -16.00 12.28 13.72
N GLY A 307 -17.21 11.83 14.02
CA GLY A 307 -18.38 12.71 14.23
C GLY A 307 -18.94 13.37 12.96
N GLY A 308 -18.50 12.95 11.78
CA GLY A 308 -18.99 13.44 10.50
C GLY A 308 -20.40 12.97 10.17
N ARG A 309 -20.92 13.42 9.01
CA ARG A 309 -22.24 13.03 8.53
C ARG A 309 -22.31 11.52 8.29
N PRO A 310 -23.36 10.82 8.79
CA PRO A 310 -23.50 9.38 8.61
C PRO A 310 -23.75 9.03 7.14
N ARG A 311 -23.22 7.88 6.74
CA ARG A 311 -23.28 7.28 5.41
C ARG A 311 -23.88 5.89 5.51
N LYS A 312 -24.44 5.41 4.40
CA LYS A 312 -25.06 4.09 4.33
C LYS A 312 -24.05 3.07 3.79
N PRO A 313 -24.04 1.83 4.31
CA PRO A 313 -23.25 0.76 3.72
C PRO A 313 -23.66 0.55 2.26
N SER A 314 -22.73 0.02 1.46
CA SER A 314 -23.02 -0.39 0.09
C SER A 314 -24.18 -1.37 0.08
N ARG A 315 -25.17 -1.13 -0.80
CA ARG A 315 -26.28 -2.06 -1.03
C ARG A 315 -25.84 -3.46 -1.44
N PHE A 316 -24.62 -3.62 -1.96
CA PHE A 316 -24.08 -4.93 -2.32
C PHE A 316 -23.71 -5.77 -1.10
N LEU A 317 -23.42 -5.16 0.06
CA LEU A 317 -23.12 -5.90 1.30
C LEU A 317 -24.32 -6.70 1.79
N ALA A 318 -25.54 -6.21 1.58
CA ALA A 318 -26.77 -6.94 1.95
C ALA A 318 -26.97 -8.24 1.15
N THR A 319 -26.34 -8.33 -0.03
CA THR A 319 -26.43 -9.51 -0.90
C THR A 319 -25.35 -10.56 -0.64
N ILE A 320 -24.35 -10.21 0.18
CA ILE A 320 -23.27 -11.13 0.55
C ILE A 320 -23.79 -12.00 1.72
N GLY A 321 -23.81 -13.33 1.52
CA GLY A 321 -24.43 -14.33 2.40
C GLY A 321 -23.79 -14.51 3.79
N ARG A 322 -23.66 -15.75 4.29
CA ARG A 322 -23.10 -16.05 5.63
C ARG A 322 -21.60 -15.75 5.72
N VAL A 323 -21.29 -14.48 5.82
CA VAL A 323 -19.96 -13.97 6.13
C VAL A 323 -19.86 -13.79 7.63
N GLY A 324 -18.69 -14.05 8.20
CA GLY A 324 -18.45 -13.74 9.60
C GLY A 324 -18.71 -12.25 9.82
N ARG A 325 -19.77 -11.91 10.56
CA ARG A 325 -19.88 -10.56 11.10
C ARG A 325 -18.82 -10.45 12.16
N ALA A 326 -17.69 -9.88 11.80
CA ALA A 326 -16.81 -9.29 12.79
C ALA A 326 -17.58 -8.08 13.34
N GLN A 327 -18.42 -8.30 14.35
CA GLN A 327 -18.64 -7.23 15.31
C GLN A 327 -17.24 -6.86 15.78
N ALA A 328 -16.93 -5.57 15.84
CA ALA A 328 -15.80 -5.07 16.59
C ALA A 328 -16.04 -5.38 18.09
N SER A 329 -16.01 -6.66 18.43
CA SER A 329 -15.97 -7.25 19.76
C SER A 329 -14.75 -8.16 19.85
N VAL A 330 -13.66 -7.78 19.16
CA VAL A 330 -12.37 -8.02 19.74
C VAL A 330 -12.31 -7.09 20.94
N ASP A 331 -11.98 -7.63 22.11
CA ASP A 331 -11.66 -6.91 23.34
C ASP A 331 -10.43 -5.99 23.13
N ILE A 332 -10.62 -4.99 22.28
CA ILE A 332 -9.87 -3.74 22.21
C ILE A 332 -10.27 -2.84 23.41
N SER A 333 -11.20 -3.33 24.23
CA SER A 333 -11.74 -2.71 25.43
C SER A 333 -10.71 -2.51 26.55
N GLN A 334 -9.52 -3.12 26.50
CA GLN A 334 -8.42 -2.79 27.43
C GLN A 334 -7.42 -1.79 26.80
N ALA A 335 -6.91 -2.10 25.60
CA ALA A 335 -5.89 -1.27 24.93
C ALA A 335 -6.42 0.11 24.46
N VAL A 336 -7.71 0.22 24.13
CA VAL A 336 -8.33 1.50 23.75
C VAL A 336 -8.99 2.20 24.94
N LYS A 337 -9.39 1.51 26.03
CA LYS A 337 -9.89 2.24 27.23
C LYS A 337 -8.78 3.00 27.94
N ASP A 338 -7.55 2.50 27.95
CA ASP A 338 -6.41 3.23 28.50
C ASP A 338 -6.01 4.42 27.62
N SER A 339 -6.22 4.33 26.31
CA SER A 339 -5.98 5.42 25.36
C SER A 339 -7.11 6.46 25.31
N ALA A 340 -8.37 6.04 25.51
CA ALA A 340 -9.57 6.89 25.39
C ALA A 340 -9.92 7.65 26.68
N ARG A 341 -9.35 7.31 27.84
CA ARG A 341 -9.53 8.07 29.08
C ARG A 341 -8.60 9.27 29.23
N ARG A 342 -7.54 9.38 28.42
CA ARG A 342 -6.83 10.65 28.25
C ARG A 342 -7.50 11.39 27.10
N LYS A 343 -8.35 12.39 27.43
CA LYS A 343 -8.64 13.51 26.51
C LYS A 343 -7.31 14.19 26.17
N ARG A 344 -6.53 13.61 25.26
CA ARG A 344 -5.36 14.28 24.68
C ARG A 344 -5.94 15.34 23.77
N LYS A 345 -5.86 16.59 24.25
CA LYS A 345 -5.99 17.77 23.38
C LYS A 345 -5.16 17.50 22.11
N PRO A 346 -5.63 17.90 20.92
CA PRO A 346 -4.83 17.78 19.70
C PRO A 346 -3.42 18.29 20.00
N ALA A 347 -2.40 17.48 19.67
CA ALA A 347 -1.03 17.78 20.02
C ALA A 347 -0.75 19.24 19.65
N ALA A 348 -0.42 20.06 20.64
CA ALA A 348 -0.18 21.48 20.43
C ALA A 348 1.29 21.66 20.09
N CYS A 349 1.59 22.59 19.19
CA CYS A 349 2.93 23.03 18.91
C CYS A 349 3.56 23.46 20.21
N ARG A 350 4.66 22.82 20.61
CA ARG A 350 5.34 23.13 21.88
C ARG A 350 5.84 24.58 21.97
N SER A 351 6.10 25.21 20.82
CA SER A 351 6.63 26.58 20.74
C SER A 351 5.55 27.66 20.65
N CYS A 352 4.43 27.41 19.96
CA CYS A 352 3.37 28.43 19.78
C CYS A 352 1.96 28.01 20.23
N GLY A 353 1.80 26.81 20.79
CA GLY A 353 0.53 26.29 21.29
C GLY A 353 -0.50 25.93 20.22
N LYS A 354 -0.20 26.15 18.93
CA LYS A 354 -1.12 25.89 17.82
C LYS A 354 -1.33 24.38 17.61
N ALA A 355 -2.57 23.94 17.37
CA ALA A 355 -2.87 22.54 17.08
C ALA A 355 -2.07 22.02 15.87
N LEU A 356 -1.35 20.92 16.07
CA LEU A 356 -0.60 20.20 15.05
C LEU A 356 -1.57 19.30 14.29
N VAL A 357 -1.93 19.71 13.08
CA VAL A 357 -3.00 19.07 12.30
C VAL A 357 -2.44 18.09 11.28
N THR A 358 -1.21 18.31 10.81
CA THR A 358 -0.54 17.43 9.85
C THR A 358 0.31 16.36 10.55
N ALA A 359 0.49 15.19 9.94
CA ALA A 359 1.34 14.12 10.48
C ALA A 359 2.81 14.55 10.70
N PRO A 360 3.45 15.32 9.79
CA PRO A 360 4.80 15.83 10.01
C PRO A 360 4.89 16.76 11.23
N GLU A 361 3.91 17.65 11.41
CA GLU A 361 3.85 18.55 12.57
C GLU A 361 3.66 17.78 13.88
N ARG A 362 2.83 16.72 13.87
CA ARG A 362 2.63 15.85 15.04
C ARG A 362 3.88 15.03 15.37
N SER A 363 4.59 14.54 14.36
CA SER A 363 5.85 13.81 14.55
C SER A 363 6.97 14.72 15.06
N MET A 364 7.03 15.98 14.62
CA MET A 364 8.02 16.96 15.09
C MET A 364 7.66 17.62 16.42
N GLY A 365 6.40 17.55 16.86
CA GLY A 365 5.91 18.25 18.05
C GLY A 365 5.89 19.78 17.93
N ARG A 366 6.16 20.33 16.75
CA ARG A 366 6.12 21.77 16.43
C ARG A 366 5.54 22.03 15.04
N CYS A 367 4.95 23.21 14.86
CA CYS A 367 4.47 23.62 13.54
C CYS A 367 5.64 24.10 12.68
N ARG A 368 5.50 24.02 11.36
CA ARG A 368 6.57 24.37 10.39
C ARG A 368 7.04 25.82 10.46
N ARG A 369 6.31 26.70 11.17
CA ARG A 369 6.62 28.13 11.32
C ARG A 369 7.43 28.44 12.59
N CYS A 370 7.64 27.47 13.47
CA CYS A 370 8.42 27.65 14.70
C CYS A 370 9.88 27.23 14.48
N PRO A 371 10.86 27.96 15.06
CA PRO A 371 12.28 27.68 14.90
C PRO A 371 12.66 26.28 15.39
N SER A 372 13.70 25.71 14.77
CA SER A 372 14.26 24.39 15.08
C SER A 372 15.44 24.56 16.03
N ASN A 373 15.46 23.83 17.14
CA ASN A 373 16.63 23.75 18.03
C ASN A 373 17.41 22.44 17.80
N LEU A 374 17.44 21.97 16.55
CA LEU A 374 18.07 20.72 16.19
C LEU A 374 19.59 20.84 16.36
N ASN A 375 20.17 20.00 17.23
CA ASN A 375 21.61 19.85 17.30
C ASN A 375 22.08 18.89 16.19
N GLU A 376 22.71 19.44 15.16
CA GLU A 376 23.16 18.69 13.99
C GLU A 376 24.30 17.72 14.32
N GLU A 377 25.21 18.09 15.23
CA GLU A 377 26.31 17.22 15.68
C GLU A 377 25.77 16.01 16.45
N LEU A 378 24.80 16.23 17.35
CA LEU A 378 24.13 15.16 18.07
C LEU A 378 23.35 14.22 17.12
N LEU A 379 22.72 14.77 16.07
CA LEU A 379 22.01 13.95 15.08
C LEU A 379 22.95 13.05 14.28
N VAL A 380 24.15 13.53 13.95
CA VAL A 380 25.19 12.72 13.29
C VAL A 380 25.60 11.56 14.19
N ASP A 381 25.88 11.82 15.46
CA ASP A 381 26.28 10.80 16.43
C ASP A 381 25.17 9.77 16.69
N LEU A 382 23.92 10.21 16.77
CA LEU A 382 22.75 9.32 16.88
C LEU A 382 22.56 8.45 15.63
N THR A 383 22.85 8.99 14.45
CA THR A 383 22.79 8.26 13.18
C THR A 383 23.87 7.18 13.11
N GLN A 384 25.09 7.52 13.55
CA GLN A 384 26.20 6.58 13.65
C GLN A 384 25.90 5.48 14.67
N TRP A 385 25.44 5.85 15.87
CA TRP A 385 25.01 4.90 16.90
C TRP A 385 23.98 3.89 16.38
N ARG A 386 22.98 4.37 15.64
CA ARG A 386 21.96 3.48 15.03
C ARG A 386 22.57 2.52 14.02
N SER A 387 23.53 2.96 13.20
CA SER A 387 24.23 2.09 12.26
C SER A 387 24.97 0.98 13.00
N ASP A 388 25.71 1.33 14.05
CA ASP A 388 26.46 0.36 14.85
C ASP A 388 25.53 -0.68 15.51
N GLN A 389 24.39 -0.25 16.03
CA GLN A 389 23.38 -1.14 16.59
C GLN A 389 22.74 -2.06 15.54
N THR A 390 22.53 -1.54 14.33
CA THR A 390 22.02 -2.31 13.19
C THR A 390 22.99 -3.42 12.79
N ASP A 391 24.30 -3.12 12.78
CA ASP A 391 25.33 -4.08 12.42
C ASP A 391 25.54 -5.14 13.51
N LYS A 392 25.53 -4.75 14.79
CA LYS A 392 25.50 -5.69 15.92
C LYS A 392 24.34 -6.68 15.81
N GLN A 393 23.14 -6.19 15.48
CA GLN A 393 21.94 -7.04 15.36
C GLN A 393 21.90 -7.85 14.05
N SER A 394 22.69 -7.48 13.04
CA SER A 394 22.76 -8.21 11.78
C SER A 394 23.77 -9.36 11.82
N THR A 395 24.62 -9.42 12.86
CA THR A 395 25.64 -10.46 13.01
C THR A 395 24.99 -11.84 13.16
N GLY A 396 25.30 -12.77 12.25
CA GLY A 396 24.74 -14.13 12.25
C GLY A 396 23.37 -14.28 11.54
N ARG A 397 22.86 -13.24 10.88
CA ARG A 397 21.63 -13.29 10.07
C ARG A 397 21.94 -13.29 8.58
N THR A 398 21.13 -13.99 7.79
CA THR A 398 21.21 -14.00 6.32
C THR A 398 20.84 -12.65 5.70
N ASN A 399 19.98 -11.87 6.37
CA ASN A 399 19.59 -10.52 5.94
C ASN A 399 19.95 -9.49 7.02
N ARG A 400 20.44 -8.32 6.57
CA ARG A 400 20.73 -7.17 7.44
C ARG A 400 19.43 -6.66 8.08
N VAL A 401 19.44 -6.44 9.38
CA VAL A 401 18.33 -5.80 10.10
C VAL A 401 18.18 -4.38 9.55
N PRO A 402 16.97 -3.93 9.18
CA PRO A 402 16.78 -2.55 8.73
C PRO A 402 16.98 -1.53 9.86
N ALA A 403 17.63 -0.40 9.60
CA ALA A 403 17.96 0.61 10.62
C ALA A 403 16.74 1.16 11.39
N TYR A 404 15.57 1.22 10.75
CA TYR A 404 14.33 1.67 11.39
C TYR A 404 13.86 0.75 12.53
N VAL A 405 14.32 -0.51 12.55
CA VAL A 405 14.05 -1.47 13.64
C VAL A 405 14.69 -1.00 14.95
N VAL A 406 15.90 -0.43 14.88
CA VAL A 406 16.59 0.16 16.03
C VAL A 406 15.90 1.49 16.41
N ALA A 407 15.95 2.48 15.53
CA ALA A 407 15.28 3.77 15.73
C ALA A 407 14.93 4.42 14.37
N THR A 408 13.76 5.05 14.26
CA THR A 408 13.38 5.77 13.02
C THR A 408 14.12 7.11 12.95
N ASP A 409 14.22 7.69 11.75
CA ASP A 409 14.81 9.02 11.58
C ASP A 409 14.04 10.08 12.37
N ALA A 410 12.71 9.98 12.41
CA ALA A 410 11.86 10.86 13.22
C ALA A 410 12.18 10.79 14.72
N THR A 411 12.48 9.59 15.23
CA THR A 411 12.92 9.40 16.61
C THR A 411 14.28 10.06 16.85
N LEU A 412 15.27 9.83 15.98
CA LEU A 412 16.60 10.45 16.13
C LEU A 412 16.56 11.97 16.05
N HIS A 413 15.80 12.53 15.10
CA HIS A 413 15.56 13.97 15.01
C HIS A 413 14.87 14.52 16.25
N SER A 414 13.91 13.78 16.81
CA SER A 414 13.23 14.20 18.04
C SER A 414 14.19 14.21 19.23
N ILE A 415 15.08 13.22 19.36
CA ILE A 415 16.11 13.19 20.40
C ILE A 415 17.11 14.35 20.22
N ALA A 416 17.60 14.58 18.99
CA ALA A 416 18.55 15.63 18.68
C ALA A 416 17.99 17.05 18.90
N GLU A 417 16.68 17.23 18.71
CA GLU A 417 16.00 18.51 18.91
C GLU A 417 15.54 18.72 20.37
N LEU A 418 15.18 17.66 21.10
CA LEU A 418 14.69 17.76 22.48
C LEU A 418 15.76 17.58 23.54
N GLN A 419 16.89 16.93 23.20
CA GLN A 419 18.02 16.66 24.08
C GLN A 419 17.60 16.14 25.48
N PRO A 420 16.81 15.05 25.55
CA PRO A 420 16.21 14.58 26.80
C PRO A 420 17.28 14.25 27.84
N GLN A 421 17.06 14.68 29.08
CA GLN A 421 18.05 14.58 30.16
C GLN A 421 17.78 13.39 31.08
N SER A 422 16.64 12.75 30.91
CA SER A 422 16.15 11.70 31.81
C SER A 422 15.46 10.59 31.03
N LEU A 423 15.37 9.41 31.65
CA LEU A 423 14.62 8.28 31.10
C LEU A 423 13.13 8.63 30.90
N ALA A 424 12.57 9.46 31.77
CA ALA A 424 11.20 9.95 31.64
C ALA A 424 11.00 10.80 30.38
N GLU A 425 11.94 11.70 30.08
CA GLU A 425 11.90 12.51 28.86
C GLU A 425 12.15 11.69 27.59
N LEU A 426 13.04 10.69 27.64
CA LEU A 426 13.22 9.74 26.53
C LEU A 426 11.94 8.93 26.25
N ALA A 427 11.19 8.58 27.29
CA ALA A 427 9.94 7.84 27.15
C ALA A 427 8.81 8.66 26.47
N ASP A 428 8.90 9.99 26.53
CA ASP A 428 7.97 10.88 25.84
C ASP A 428 8.30 11.08 24.35
N ILE A 429 9.45 10.56 23.87
CA ILE A 429 9.85 10.64 22.46
C ILE A 429 9.06 9.62 21.60
N PRO A 430 8.36 10.06 20.54
CA PRO A 430 7.68 9.16 19.62
C PRO A 430 8.63 8.13 18.98
N GLY A 431 8.28 6.85 19.05
CA GLY A 431 9.04 5.74 18.46
C GLY A 431 10.02 5.05 19.42
N LEU A 432 10.17 5.53 20.66
CA LEU A 432 10.88 4.86 21.77
C LEU A 432 9.88 4.17 22.71
N GLY A 433 9.39 3.00 22.29
CA GLY A 433 8.53 2.16 23.14
C GLY A 433 9.30 1.52 24.31
N PRO A 434 8.59 0.93 25.30
CA PRO A 434 9.21 0.36 26.51
C PRO A 434 10.33 -0.65 26.22
N VAL A 435 10.13 -1.53 25.24
CA VAL A 435 11.14 -2.52 24.81
C VAL A 435 12.44 -1.86 24.32
N LYS A 436 12.33 -0.71 23.62
CA LYS A 436 13.49 0.02 23.11
C LYS A 436 14.17 0.86 24.19
N LEU A 437 13.39 1.39 25.13
CA LEU A 437 13.95 2.09 26.29
C LEU A 437 14.76 1.13 27.15
N ASP A 438 14.24 -0.07 27.42
CA ASP A 438 14.98 -1.09 28.18
C ASP A 438 16.29 -1.50 27.47
N ALA A 439 16.28 -1.55 26.14
CA ALA A 439 17.44 -1.95 25.34
C ALA A 439 18.48 -0.84 25.14
N TYR A 440 18.06 0.43 25.01
CA TYR A 440 18.91 1.49 24.47
C TYR A 440 19.00 2.75 25.33
N ALA A 441 18.19 2.91 26.39
CA ALA A 441 18.14 4.17 27.15
C ALA A 441 19.49 4.57 27.75
N SER A 442 20.27 3.61 28.27
CA SER A 442 21.60 3.87 28.86
C SER A 442 22.60 4.40 27.83
N GLU A 443 22.64 3.80 26.64
CA GLU A 443 23.51 4.23 25.54
C GLU A 443 23.10 5.61 25.01
N LEU A 444 21.79 5.84 24.83
CA LEU A 444 21.26 7.12 24.36
C LEU A 444 21.54 8.26 25.34
N LEU A 445 21.35 8.04 26.65
CA LEU A 445 21.68 9.04 27.67
C LEU A 445 23.18 9.36 27.71
N THR A 446 24.04 8.35 27.48
CA THR A 446 25.49 8.54 27.38
C THR A 446 25.88 9.40 26.18
N ILE A 447 25.23 9.20 25.02
CA ILE A 447 25.43 10.05 23.84
C ILE A 447 24.96 11.47 24.13
N LEU A 448 23.80 11.62 24.76
CA LEU A 448 23.25 12.93 25.12
C LEU A 448 24.14 13.69 26.11
N GLU A 449 24.78 13.02 27.06
CA GLU A 449 25.75 13.63 27.98
C GLU A 449 27.01 14.19 27.31
N ARG A 450 27.42 13.65 26.17
CA ARG A 450 28.59 14.14 25.42
C ARG A 450 28.32 15.44 24.66
N HIS A 451 27.05 15.77 24.44
CA HIS A 451 26.57 16.92 23.67
C HIS A 451 25.94 18.01 24.55
N LYS A 452 26.13 17.91 25.88
CA LYS A 452 25.86 18.97 26.85
C LYS A 452 27.09 19.84 27.01
#